data_AF-A0A957Z2X5-F1
#
_entry.id   AF-A0A957Z2X5-F1
#
_cell.length_a   1.000
_cell.length_b   1.000
_cell.length_c   1.000
_cell.angle_alpha   90.00
_cell.angle_beta   90.00
_cell.angle_gamma   90.00
#
_symmetry.space_group_name_H-M   'P 1'
#
loop_
_entity.id
_entity.type
_entity.pdbx_description
1 polymer ?
#
loop_
_entity_poly.entity_id
_entity_poly.type
_entity_poly.pdbx_seq_one_letter_code
_entity_poly.pdbx_strand_id
1 'polypeptide(L)'
;MMDLTKSSNRMFLSVAVLILACAQFLALPATSVWAASAGPDAVATPQEQTLSTPDLIDQALAAGQITADQRLLYLAYAVYRPDSLPVEYQSNVGWYGTHVVAELHQAWQESTLQSEVNASAVINEFNQMLPADGGVCDKPDGPNSDSVSPTFYINYDASAIDSTLTVADYRQALDDTFALEVTSYGWAKPPICDATCGNGAPPDNKYPVQIADLGSGTHRYV
;
A
#
# COMPACT_ATOMS: atom_id res chain seq x y z
N MET A 1 -38.94 27.03 -51.58
CA MET A 1 -37.74 26.67 -50.80
C MET A 1 -37.62 25.17 -50.90
N MET A 2 -36.51 24.68 -51.47
CA MET A 2 -36.42 23.40 -52.18
C MET A 2 -36.64 22.14 -51.32
N ASP A 3 -37.59 21.33 -51.78
CA ASP A 3 -37.63 19.87 -51.68
C ASP A 3 -36.47 19.25 -52.46
N LEU A 4 -35.85 18.18 -51.93
CA LEU A 4 -35.19 17.12 -52.71
C LEU A 4 -34.77 15.96 -51.79
N THR A 5 -35.69 15.01 -51.66
CA THR A 5 -35.47 13.60 -51.30
C THR A 5 -34.73 12.87 -52.43
N LYS A 6 -33.73 12.03 -52.10
CA LYS A 6 -33.09 11.06 -53.01
C LYS A 6 -32.65 9.84 -52.19
N SER A 7 -33.41 8.74 -52.20
CA SER A 7 -33.31 7.58 -53.12
C SER A 7 -31.98 6.83 -52.96
N SER A 8 -31.94 5.70 -52.23
CA SER A 8 -32.25 4.33 -52.67
C SER A 8 -31.12 3.67 -53.48
N ASN A 9 -30.56 2.56 -52.95
CA ASN A 9 -30.31 1.27 -53.63
C ASN A 9 -29.19 0.47 -52.91
N ARG A 10 -29.53 -0.68 -52.31
CA ARG A 10 -29.52 -2.07 -52.86
C ARG A 10 -28.12 -2.71 -52.78
N MET A 11 -27.93 -3.68 -51.87
CA MET A 11 -28.29 -5.10 -52.03
C MET A 11 -27.40 -5.80 -53.07
N PHE A 12 -26.39 -6.56 -52.62
CA PHE A 12 -25.88 -7.72 -53.34
C PHE A 12 -25.44 -8.82 -52.36
N LEU A 13 -26.31 -9.82 -52.26
CA LEU A 13 -25.98 -11.21 -51.97
C LEU A 13 -24.90 -11.70 -52.93
N SER A 14 -23.99 -12.55 -52.46
CA SER A 14 -23.40 -13.61 -53.30
C SER A 14 -23.07 -14.82 -52.44
N VAL A 15 -24.00 -15.78 -52.48
CA VAL A 15 -23.83 -17.19 -52.18
C VAL A 15 -23.35 -17.85 -53.47
N ALA A 16 -22.26 -18.63 -53.41
CA ALA A 16 -22.00 -19.67 -54.41
C ALA A 16 -21.22 -20.83 -53.76
N VAL A 17 -21.94 -21.94 -53.65
CA VAL A 17 -21.53 -23.29 -53.29
C VAL A 17 -20.93 -23.97 -54.53
N LEU A 18 -19.85 -24.75 -54.40
CA LEU A 18 -19.79 -26.07 -55.05
C LEU A 18 -18.75 -27.01 -54.43
N ILE A 19 -19.22 -28.24 -54.26
CA ILE A 19 -18.66 -29.42 -53.61
C ILE A 19 -17.93 -30.27 -54.66
N LEU A 20 -16.80 -30.91 -54.34
CA LEU A 20 -16.56 -32.27 -54.82
C LEU A 20 -15.64 -33.08 -53.90
N ALA A 21 -16.15 -34.23 -53.49
CA ALA A 21 -15.57 -35.19 -52.59
C ALA A 21 -14.54 -36.12 -53.27
N CYS A 22 -13.55 -36.57 -52.51
CA CYS A 22 -12.93 -37.86 -52.72
C CYS A 22 -12.71 -38.54 -51.37
N ALA A 23 -13.52 -39.57 -51.12
CA ALA A 23 -13.44 -40.44 -49.98
C ALA A 23 -12.20 -41.32 -50.06
N GLN A 24 -11.47 -41.49 -48.95
CA GLN A 24 -10.85 -42.77 -48.60
C GLN A 24 -10.95 -43.01 -47.09
N PHE A 25 -11.77 -44.00 -46.75
CA PHE A 25 -11.77 -44.71 -45.47
C PHE A 25 -10.56 -45.63 -45.43
N LEU A 26 -9.67 -45.47 -44.45
CA LEU A 26 -8.76 -46.52 -44.00
C LEU A 26 -8.74 -46.56 -42.48
N ALA A 27 -8.74 -47.80 -41.98
CA ALA A 27 -9.12 -48.23 -40.65
C ALA A 27 -8.19 -47.77 -39.51
N LEU A 28 -8.80 -47.57 -38.34
CA LEU A 28 -8.15 -47.47 -37.03
C LEU A 28 -7.45 -48.78 -36.65
N PRO A 29 -6.27 -48.69 -36.01
CA PRO A 29 -6.16 -49.30 -34.69
C PRO A 29 -5.85 -48.26 -33.61
N ALA A 30 -6.56 -48.38 -32.50
CA ALA A 30 -6.29 -47.67 -31.26
C ALA A 30 -4.91 -48.10 -30.72
N THR A 31 -3.96 -47.17 -30.69
CA THR A 31 -2.81 -47.24 -29.81
C THR A 31 -2.76 -45.96 -29.01
N SER A 32 -3.18 -46.06 -27.76
CA SER A 32 -2.97 -45.08 -26.70
C SER A 32 -1.47 -44.88 -26.50
N VAL A 33 -0.88 -43.88 -27.16
CA VAL A 33 0.43 -43.35 -26.78
C VAL A 33 0.19 -42.30 -25.71
N TRP A 34 0.42 -42.76 -24.49
CA TRP A 34 0.57 -41.96 -23.29
C TRP A 34 1.75 -41.00 -23.52
N ALA A 35 1.47 -39.73 -23.81
CA ALA A 35 2.49 -38.69 -23.70
C ALA A 35 2.65 -38.39 -22.21
N ALA A 36 3.55 -39.15 -21.58
CA ALA A 36 4.01 -38.88 -20.24
C ALA A 36 4.71 -37.52 -20.21
N SER A 37 4.38 -36.78 -19.16
CA SER A 37 4.89 -35.48 -18.75
C SER A 37 6.41 -35.40 -18.70
N ALA A 38 6.89 -34.19 -18.96
CA ALA A 38 8.00 -33.47 -18.31
C ALA A 38 8.80 -32.72 -19.38
N GLY A 39 8.17 -31.72 -19.99
CA GLY A 39 8.95 -30.51 -20.23
C GLY A 39 9.42 -30.05 -18.85
N PRO A 40 10.69 -29.63 -18.69
CA PRO A 40 11.09 -29.08 -17.40
C PRO A 40 10.08 -28.00 -17.10
N ASP A 41 9.37 -28.15 -15.99
CA ASP A 41 8.83 -27.01 -15.28
C ASP A 41 10.01 -26.06 -15.17
N ALA A 42 10.05 -25.08 -16.07
CA ALA A 42 10.70 -23.84 -15.79
C ALA A 42 9.91 -23.33 -14.59
N VAL A 43 10.35 -23.78 -13.41
CA VAL A 43 10.14 -23.07 -12.17
C VAL A 43 10.53 -21.67 -12.56
N ALA A 44 9.53 -20.81 -12.77
CA ALA A 44 9.77 -19.40 -12.85
C ALA A 44 10.56 -19.12 -11.58
N THR A 45 11.87 -18.90 -11.75
CA THR A 45 12.71 -18.38 -10.68
C THR A 45 11.90 -17.25 -10.08
N PRO A 46 11.63 -17.26 -8.75
CA PRO A 46 11.01 -16.11 -8.11
C PRO A 46 11.79 -14.91 -8.64
N GLN A 47 11.15 -14.07 -9.46
CA GLN A 47 11.79 -12.84 -9.82
C GLN A 47 12.02 -12.18 -8.47
N GLU A 48 13.29 -11.97 -8.13
CA GLU A 48 13.67 -11.15 -7.00
C GLU A 48 12.99 -9.80 -7.28
N GLN A 49 11.78 -9.62 -6.76
CA GLN A 49 11.06 -8.37 -6.85
C GLN A 49 11.91 -7.43 -6.03
N THR A 50 12.74 -6.63 -6.71
CA THR A 50 13.61 -5.64 -6.07
C THR A 50 12.82 -4.41 -5.62
N LEU A 51 11.59 -4.27 -6.08
CA LEU A 51 10.71 -3.15 -5.79
C LEU A 51 9.83 -3.46 -4.59
N SER A 52 9.62 -2.45 -3.74
CA SER A 52 8.66 -2.54 -2.66
C SER A 52 7.22 -2.48 -3.18
N THR A 53 6.26 -2.85 -2.33
CA THR A 53 4.83 -2.78 -2.66
C THR A 53 4.42 -1.37 -3.13
N PRO A 54 4.76 -0.27 -2.42
CA PRO A 54 4.51 1.08 -2.93
C PRO A 54 5.15 1.35 -4.30
N ASP A 55 6.40 0.94 -4.50
CA ASP A 55 7.11 1.18 -5.78
C ASP A 55 6.45 0.45 -6.95
N LEU A 56 5.91 -0.76 -6.74
CA LEU A 56 5.16 -1.51 -7.75
C LEU A 56 3.86 -0.77 -8.12
N ILE A 57 3.16 -0.24 -7.12
CA ILE A 57 1.93 0.53 -7.32
C ILE A 57 2.23 1.84 -8.07
N ASP A 58 3.29 2.56 -7.68
CA ASP A 58 3.72 3.80 -8.32
C ASP A 58 4.15 3.57 -9.77
N GLN A 59 4.87 2.47 -10.02
CA GLN A 59 5.23 2.06 -11.37
C GLN A 59 3.99 1.79 -12.23
N ALA A 60 2.97 1.12 -11.68
CA ALA A 60 1.73 0.84 -12.38
C ALA A 60 0.92 2.10 -12.69
N LEU A 61 0.89 3.08 -11.77
CA LEU A 61 0.31 4.39 -12.02
C LEU A 61 1.06 5.11 -13.15
N ALA A 62 2.39 5.15 -13.08
CA ALA A 62 3.24 5.79 -14.09
C ALA A 62 3.08 5.14 -15.49
N ALA A 63 2.84 3.83 -15.53
CA ALA A 63 2.54 3.08 -16.74
C ALA A 63 1.09 3.23 -17.23
N GLY A 64 0.22 3.92 -16.47
CA GLY A 64 -1.21 4.08 -16.78
C GLY A 64 -2.04 2.80 -16.63
N GLN A 65 -1.52 1.80 -15.90
CA GLN A 65 -2.19 0.52 -15.65
C GLN A 65 -3.27 0.65 -14.56
N ILE A 66 -3.11 1.61 -13.66
CA ILE A 66 -4.07 1.96 -12.60
C ILE A 66 -4.32 3.46 -12.59
N THR A 67 -5.46 3.87 -12.03
CA THR A 67 -5.80 5.29 -11.80
C THR A 67 -5.22 5.81 -10.49
N ALA A 68 -5.25 7.13 -10.28
CA ALA A 68 -4.84 7.75 -9.02
C ALA A 68 -5.67 7.24 -7.82
N ASP A 69 -7.00 7.11 -8.00
CA ASP A 69 -7.89 6.55 -6.97
C ASP A 69 -7.50 5.09 -6.65
N GLN A 70 -7.19 4.28 -7.67
CA GLN A 70 -6.78 2.89 -7.48
C GLN A 70 -5.44 2.79 -6.77
N ARG A 71 -4.50 3.72 -7.04
CA ARG A 71 -3.24 3.81 -6.30
C ARG A 71 -3.49 4.03 -4.81
N LEU A 72 -4.33 5.00 -4.45
CA LEU A 72 -4.66 5.27 -3.04
C LEU A 72 -5.32 4.06 -2.38
N LEU A 73 -6.25 3.40 -3.07
CA LEU A 73 -6.88 2.17 -2.59
C LEU A 73 -5.87 1.05 -2.37
N TYR A 74 -4.94 0.83 -3.30
CA TYR A 74 -3.95 -0.25 -3.22
C TYR A 74 -2.90 0.03 -2.14
N LEU A 75 -2.52 1.30 -1.94
CA LEU A 75 -1.69 1.70 -0.80
C LEU A 75 -2.43 1.45 0.52
N ALA A 76 -3.72 1.74 0.60
CA ALA A 76 -4.53 1.42 1.77
C ALA A 76 -4.63 -0.10 2.02
N TYR A 77 -4.77 -0.92 0.97
CA TYR A 77 -4.69 -2.37 1.11
C TYR A 77 -3.34 -2.83 1.64
N ALA A 78 -2.23 -2.29 1.11
CA ALA A 78 -0.90 -2.64 1.57
C ALA A 78 -0.69 -2.37 3.07
N VAL A 79 -1.33 -1.34 3.62
CA VAL A 79 -1.24 -0.96 5.05
C VAL A 79 -2.23 -1.75 5.92
N TYR A 80 -3.51 -1.77 5.55
CA TYR A 80 -4.60 -2.17 6.45
C TYR A 80 -5.20 -3.54 6.13
N ARG A 81 -5.10 -4.00 4.87
CA ARG A 81 -5.72 -5.26 4.39
C ARG A 81 -4.86 -5.90 3.29
N PRO A 82 -3.66 -6.42 3.61
CA PRO A 82 -2.73 -6.93 2.60
C PRO A 82 -3.33 -8.07 1.77
N ASP A 83 -4.24 -8.87 2.35
CA ASP A 83 -4.95 -9.95 1.65
C ASP A 83 -5.87 -9.46 0.52
N SER A 84 -6.21 -8.17 0.48
CA SER A 84 -7.04 -7.55 -0.56
C SER A 84 -6.20 -6.90 -1.67
N LEU A 85 -4.88 -6.81 -1.51
CA LEU A 85 -3.99 -6.26 -2.54
C LEU A 85 -3.83 -7.27 -3.70
N PRO A 86 -3.98 -6.86 -4.97
CA PRO A 86 -3.72 -7.76 -6.09
C PRO A 86 -2.29 -8.32 -6.05
N VAL A 87 -2.14 -9.59 -6.40
CA VAL A 87 -0.89 -10.35 -6.22
C VAL A 87 0.29 -9.74 -7.00
N GLU A 88 0.02 -9.08 -8.11
CA GLU A 88 1.01 -8.37 -8.92
C GLU A 88 1.66 -7.17 -8.21
N TYR A 89 1.02 -6.62 -7.17
CA TYR A 89 1.52 -5.50 -6.37
C TYR A 89 2.04 -5.94 -5.00
N GLN A 90 1.93 -7.22 -4.65
CA GLN A 90 2.48 -7.74 -3.40
C GLN A 90 4.00 -7.93 -3.53
N SER A 91 4.76 -7.37 -2.57
CA SER A 91 6.20 -7.56 -2.46
C SER A 91 6.60 -7.89 -1.03
N ASN A 92 7.65 -8.71 -0.87
CA ASN A 92 8.28 -9.00 0.41
C ASN A 92 9.42 -8.04 0.75
N VAL A 93 9.71 -7.05 -0.11
CA VAL A 93 10.71 -6.02 0.15
C VAL A 93 10.16 -5.03 1.17
N GLY A 94 10.91 -4.79 2.25
CA GLY A 94 10.54 -3.84 3.30
C GLY A 94 10.47 -2.40 2.77
N TRP A 95 9.57 -1.61 3.35
CA TRP A 95 9.34 -0.22 2.97
C TRP A 95 8.90 0.62 4.16
N TYR A 96 8.99 1.94 4.04
CA TYR A 96 8.70 2.86 5.12
C TYR A 96 7.19 3.07 5.30
N GLY A 97 6.54 2.28 6.15
CA GLY A 97 5.09 2.36 6.44
C GLY A 97 4.55 3.79 6.64
N THR A 98 5.28 4.57 7.44
CA THR A 98 4.83 5.85 7.96
C THR A 98 4.56 6.90 6.88
N HIS A 99 5.36 6.96 5.80
CA HIS A 99 5.08 7.95 4.74
C HIS A 99 3.78 7.64 4.00
N VAL A 100 3.50 6.36 3.73
CA VAL A 100 2.25 5.96 3.06
C VAL A 100 1.08 6.24 3.96
N VAL A 101 1.16 5.92 5.26
CA VAL A 101 0.08 6.26 6.20
C VAL A 101 -0.18 7.77 6.23
N ALA A 102 0.86 8.59 6.28
CA ALA A 102 0.71 10.05 6.23
C ALA A 102 0.06 10.53 4.93
N GLU A 103 0.46 9.96 3.78
CA GLU A 103 -0.14 10.25 2.48
C GLU A 103 -1.62 9.87 2.44
N LEU A 104 -1.99 8.66 2.90
CA LEU A 104 -3.37 8.21 2.95
C LEU A 104 -4.22 9.09 3.87
N HIS A 105 -3.65 9.53 5.00
CA HIS A 105 -4.33 10.45 5.91
C HIS A 105 -4.61 11.80 5.25
N GLN A 106 -3.62 12.36 4.53
CA GLN A 106 -3.81 13.61 3.79
C GLN A 106 -4.87 13.46 2.70
N ALA A 107 -4.79 12.41 1.88
CA ALA A 107 -5.77 12.15 0.81
C ALA A 107 -7.20 11.99 1.36
N TRP A 108 -7.32 11.38 2.54
CA TRP A 108 -8.61 11.24 3.23
C TRP A 108 -9.17 12.58 3.74
N GLN A 109 -8.34 13.42 4.37
CA GLN A 109 -8.73 14.76 4.78
C GLN A 109 -9.21 15.58 3.57
N GLU A 110 -8.49 15.51 2.45
CA GLU A 110 -8.88 16.20 1.22
C GLU A 110 -10.21 15.65 0.67
N SER A 111 -10.42 14.33 0.69
CA SER A 111 -11.65 13.71 0.21
C SER A 111 -12.89 14.04 1.06
N THR A 112 -12.73 14.10 2.39
CA THR A 112 -13.82 14.38 3.34
C THR A 112 -14.25 15.85 3.27
N LEU A 113 -13.28 16.76 3.08
CA LEU A 113 -13.55 18.18 2.82
C LEU A 113 -14.26 18.43 1.47
N GLN A 114 -14.19 17.47 0.54
CA GLN A 114 -14.81 17.57 -0.80
C GLN A 114 -16.17 16.86 -0.92
N SER A 115 -16.75 16.35 0.18
CA SER A 115 -18.03 15.62 0.21
C SER A 115 -19.10 16.21 -0.73
N GLU A 116 -19.48 15.50 -1.81
CA GLU A 116 -20.37 14.30 -1.73
C GLU A 116 -21.10 13.97 -3.05
N VAL A 117 -20.83 14.66 -4.17
CA VAL A 117 -21.72 14.49 -5.35
C VAL A 117 -21.28 13.38 -6.33
N ASN A 118 -20.02 12.94 -6.36
CA ASN A 118 -19.55 11.89 -7.28
C ASN A 118 -18.32 11.10 -6.79
N ALA A 119 -18.29 10.64 -5.53
CA ALA A 119 -17.20 9.75 -5.10
C ALA A 119 -17.27 8.42 -5.88
N SER A 120 -16.17 8.02 -6.53
CA SER A 120 -16.08 6.74 -7.23
C SER A 120 -16.24 5.58 -6.23
N ALA A 121 -16.64 4.39 -6.69
CA ALA A 121 -16.70 3.20 -5.83
C ALA A 121 -15.35 2.91 -5.14
N VAL A 122 -14.25 3.24 -5.84
CA VAL A 122 -12.87 3.12 -5.35
C VAL A 122 -12.62 4.06 -4.16
N ILE A 123 -13.04 5.33 -4.24
CA ILE A 123 -12.92 6.29 -3.13
C ILE A 123 -13.82 5.92 -1.95
N ASN A 124 -15.01 5.39 -2.22
CA ASN A 124 -15.90 4.91 -1.15
C ASN A 124 -15.28 3.74 -0.38
N GLU A 125 -14.65 2.80 -1.09
CA GLU A 125 -13.96 1.68 -0.48
C GLU A 125 -12.73 2.13 0.32
N PHE A 126 -11.93 3.05 -0.24
CA PHE A 126 -10.82 3.69 0.46
C PHE A 126 -11.27 4.36 1.76
N ASN A 127 -12.33 5.17 1.71
CA ASN A 127 -12.87 5.88 2.87
C ASN A 127 -13.44 4.96 3.95
N GLN A 128 -13.87 3.74 3.61
CA GLN A 128 -14.34 2.75 4.58
C GLN A 128 -13.22 2.04 5.33
N MET A 129 -11.98 2.10 4.83
CA MET A 129 -10.84 1.41 5.46
C MET A 129 -10.11 2.26 6.49
N LEU A 130 -10.20 3.58 6.38
CA LEU A 130 -9.56 4.46 7.35
C LEU A 130 -10.41 4.56 8.62
N PRO A 131 -9.81 4.37 9.81
CA PRO A 131 -10.55 4.45 11.06
C PRO A 131 -11.19 5.83 11.21
N ALA A 132 -12.48 5.88 11.53
CA ALA A 132 -13.18 7.15 11.82
C ALA A 132 -12.50 7.93 12.97
N ASP A 133 -11.86 7.20 13.88
CA ASP A 133 -10.97 7.72 14.93
C ASP A 133 -9.60 7.07 14.75
N GLY A 134 -8.76 7.63 13.87
CA GLY A 134 -7.39 7.15 13.63
C GLY A 134 -6.65 6.87 14.94
N GLY A 135 -6.06 5.69 15.06
CA GLY A 135 -5.21 5.35 16.19
C GLY A 135 -4.01 6.30 16.24
N VAL A 136 -3.20 6.23 17.30
CA VAL A 136 -2.01 7.09 17.41
C VAL A 136 -1.03 6.88 16.24
N CYS A 137 -0.99 5.68 15.68
CA CYS A 137 -0.19 5.38 14.48
C CYS A 137 -0.76 5.95 13.17
N ASP A 138 -2.01 6.43 13.15
CA ASP A 138 -2.70 6.94 11.96
C ASP A 138 -2.80 8.48 11.95
N LYS A 139 -2.06 9.15 12.85
CA LYS A 139 -2.02 10.60 12.96
C LYS A 139 -0.60 11.11 12.70
N PRO A 140 -0.44 12.24 12.01
CA PRO A 140 0.86 12.87 11.89
C PRO A 140 1.44 13.18 13.27
N ASP A 141 2.77 13.18 13.36
CA ASP A 141 3.49 13.60 14.55
C ASP A 141 3.03 15.00 15.01
N GLY A 142 3.05 15.21 16.32
CA GLY A 142 2.71 16.51 16.89
C GLY A 142 3.68 17.61 16.43
N PRO A 143 3.25 18.89 16.42
CA PRO A 143 4.01 19.98 15.80
C PRO A 143 5.29 20.36 16.55
N ASN A 144 5.54 19.81 17.74
CA ASN A 144 6.70 20.11 18.57
C ASN A 144 7.68 18.94 18.58
N SER A 145 8.97 19.24 18.73
CA SER A 145 10.03 18.25 18.90
C SER A 145 10.96 18.60 20.06
N ASP A 146 11.48 17.57 20.75
CA ASP A 146 12.54 17.65 21.76
C ASP A 146 13.65 16.66 21.41
N SER A 147 14.86 17.16 21.20
CA SER A 147 16.05 16.35 20.89
C SER A 147 17.15 16.53 21.96
N VAL A 148 16.78 16.83 23.20
CA VAL A 148 17.75 17.03 24.29
C VAL A 148 18.33 15.69 24.77
N SER A 149 17.55 14.61 24.74
CA SER A 149 18.04 13.27 25.11
C SER A 149 19.17 12.84 24.18
N PRO A 150 20.21 12.16 24.68
CA PRO A 150 21.22 11.55 23.83
C PRO A 150 20.69 10.35 23.03
N THR A 151 19.56 9.77 23.43
CA THR A 151 19.04 8.49 22.92
C THR A 151 17.77 8.66 22.08
N PHE A 152 16.92 9.63 22.45
CA PHE A 152 15.57 9.80 21.89
C PHE A 152 15.38 11.14 21.19
N TYR A 153 14.61 11.12 20.11
CA TYR A 153 14.03 12.27 19.44
C TYR A 153 12.52 12.22 19.64
N ILE A 154 11.96 13.19 20.36
CA ILE A 154 10.59 13.13 20.85
C ILE A 154 9.71 14.11 20.07
N ASN A 155 8.69 13.61 19.39
CA ASN A 155 7.63 14.42 18.77
C ASN A 155 6.40 14.45 19.67
N TYR A 156 5.76 15.62 19.80
CA TYR A 156 4.61 15.74 20.69
C TYR A 156 3.65 16.89 20.33
N ASP A 157 2.39 16.68 20.69
CA ASP A 157 1.41 17.76 20.77
C ASP A 157 1.39 18.30 22.21
N ALA A 158 1.46 19.62 22.37
CA ALA A 158 1.40 20.24 23.69
C ALA A 158 0.08 19.95 24.42
N SER A 159 -1.01 19.70 23.68
CA SER A 159 -2.30 19.30 24.23
C SER A 159 -2.33 17.85 24.74
N ALA A 160 -1.40 17.00 24.29
CA ALA A 160 -1.25 15.62 24.77
C ALA A 160 -0.50 15.53 26.11
N ILE A 161 0.08 16.64 26.56
CA ILE A 161 0.82 16.72 27.82
C ILE A 161 -0.05 17.43 28.86
N ASP A 162 -0.46 16.68 29.89
CA ASP A 162 -1.13 17.24 31.07
C ASP A 162 -0.24 18.32 31.72
N SER A 163 -0.83 19.42 32.16
CA SER A 163 -0.24 20.45 33.03
C SER A 163 0.65 19.97 34.20
N THR A 164 0.50 18.74 34.68
CA THR A 164 1.32 18.18 35.78
C THR A 164 2.59 17.46 35.32
N LEU A 165 2.69 17.08 34.05
CA LEU A 165 3.86 16.43 33.46
C LEU A 165 4.44 17.34 32.39
N THR A 166 5.75 17.34 32.24
CA THR A 166 6.43 18.11 31.19
C THR A 166 7.12 17.18 30.22
N VAL A 167 7.41 17.67 29.00
CA VAL A 167 8.25 16.92 28.04
C VAL A 167 9.61 16.54 28.66
N ALA A 168 10.12 17.34 29.60
CA ALA A 168 11.34 17.01 30.33
C ALA A 168 11.18 15.80 31.26
N ASP A 169 10.02 15.64 31.90
CA ASP A 169 9.72 14.48 32.75
C ASP A 169 9.59 13.21 31.91
N TYR A 170 8.92 13.29 30.76
CA TYR A 170 8.85 12.18 29.80
C TYR A 170 10.22 11.77 29.28
N ARG A 171 11.04 12.74 28.89
CA ARG A 171 12.42 12.50 28.45
C ARG A 171 13.23 11.80 29.54
N GLN A 172 13.16 12.29 30.77
CA GLN A 172 13.88 11.71 31.90
C GLN A 172 13.45 10.25 32.13
N ALA A 173 12.15 9.97 32.11
CA ALA A 173 11.64 8.61 32.27
C ALA A 173 12.10 7.65 31.15
N LEU A 174 12.14 8.13 29.90
CA LEU A 174 12.66 7.36 28.77
C LEU A 174 14.15 7.05 28.93
N ASP A 175 14.96 8.05 29.27
CA ASP A 175 16.40 7.89 29.48
C ASP A 175 16.68 6.93 30.65
N ASP A 176 15.95 7.04 31.77
CA ASP A 176 16.08 6.16 32.94
C ASP A 176 15.69 4.72 32.60
N THR A 177 14.59 4.53 31.86
CA THR A 177 14.13 3.21 31.44
C THR A 177 15.14 2.56 30.49
N PHE A 178 15.65 3.30 29.51
CA PHE A 178 16.66 2.80 28.59
C PHE A 178 17.98 2.45 29.31
N ALA A 179 18.41 3.29 30.26
CA ALA A 179 19.57 3.01 31.08
C ALA A 179 19.39 1.72 31.91
N LEU A 180 18.20 1.49 32.47
CA LEU A 180 17.92 0.29 33.23
C LEU A 180 17.81 -0.96 32.33
N GLU A 181 16.95 -0.94 31.33
CA GLU A 181 16.61 -2.14 30.55
C GLU A 181 17.71 -2.50 29.56
N VAL A 182 18.16 -1.53 28.76
CA VAL A 182 19.16 -1.80 27.71
C VAL A 182 20.56 -1.83 28.29
N THR A 183 20.91 -0.88 29.18
CA THR A 183 22.29 -0.78 29.67
C THR A 183 22.55 -1.68 30.88
N SER A 184 21.67 -1.70 31.88
CA SER A 184 21.87 -2.49 33.10
C SER A 184 21.45 -3.96 32.94
N TYR A 185 20.25 -4.23 32.40
CA TYR A 185 19.79 -5.61 32.17
C TYR A 185 20.35 -6.23 30.89
N GLY A 186 20.91 -5.42 29.99
CA GLY A 186 21.50 -5.91 28.74
C GLY A 186 20.46 -6.38 27.73
N TRP A 187 19.23 -5.86 27.79
CA TRP A 187 18.23 -6.15 26.78
C TRP A 187 18.68 -5.64 25.42
N ALA A 188 18.19 -6.29 24.37
CA ALA A 188 18.52 -5.90 23.01
C ALA A 188 18.08 -4.45 22.75
N LYS A 189 19.01 -3.63 22.29
CA LYS A 189 18.74 -2.26 21.84
C LYS A 189 17.80 -2.33 20.63
N PRO A 190 16.70 -1.54 20.57
CA PRO A 190 15.83 -1.51 19.41
C PRO A 190 16.63 -1.21 18.14
N PRO A 191 16.31 -1.82 16.98
CA PRO A 191 17.00 -1.49 15.75
C PRO A 191 16.75 -0.01 15.41
N ILE A 192 17.83 0.72 15.14
CA ILE A 192 17.72 2.07 14.56
C ILE A 192 17.97 1.93 13.07
N CYS A 193 17.08 2.50 12.26
CA CYS A 193 17.34 2.56 10.83
C CYS A 193 18.58 3.41 10.58
N ASP A 194 19.50 2.92 9.75
CA ASP A 194 20.59 3.75 9.24
C ASP A 194 20.23 4.25 7.84
N ALA A 195 21.20 4.88 7.15
CA ALA A 195 21.01 5.39 5.79
C ALA A 195 20.69 4.30 4.74
N THR A 196 20.76 3.00 5.09
CA THR A 196 20.45 1.88 4.19
C THR A 196 18.99 1.44 4.25
N CYS A 197 18.26 1.84 5.29
CA CYS A 197 16.81 1.79 5.27
C CYS A 197 16.31 2.81 4.24
N GLY A 198 15.44 2.39 3.32
CA GLY A 198 15.04 3.15 2.11
C GLY A 198 14.61 4.61 2.27
N ASN A 199 14.41 5.12 3.50
CA ASN A 199 14.01 6.49 3.78
C ASN A 199 15.01 7.29 4.64
N GLY A 200 16.23 6.78 4.83
CA GLY A 200 17.32 7.46 5.54
C GLY A 200 17.33 7.22 7.06
N ALA A 201 18.40 7.69 7.71
CA ALA A 201 18.54 7.60 9.16
C ALA A 201 17.50 8.51 9.86
N PRO A 202 16.99 8.12 11.04
CA PRO A 202 16.05 8.93 11.79
C PRO A 202 16.70 10.25 12.25
N PRO A 203 15.89 11.26 12.61
CA PRO A 203 16.38 12.55 13.08
C PRO A 203 17.45 12.39 14.18
N ASP A 204 18.56 13.08 13.99
CA ASP A 204 19.74 13.06 14.87
C ASP A 204 20.33 11.67 15.15
N ASN A 205 19.97 10.67 14.34
CA ASN A 205 20.34 9.26 14.55
C ASN A 205 19.93 8.77 15.95
N LYS A 206 18.73 9.19 16.41
CA LYS A 206 18.10 8.82 17.68
C LYS A 206 16.82 8.03 17.46
N TYR A 207 16.32 7.40 18.51
CA TYR A 207 15.02 6.71 18.45
C TYR A 207 13.89 7.72 18.39
N PRO A 208 13.05 7.71 17.33
CA PRO A 208 11.86 8.53 17.31
C PRO A 208 10.84 8.02 18.34
N VAL A 209 10.25 8.92 19.11
CA VAL A 209 9.19 8.63 20.09
C VAL A 209 8.09 9.66 19.92
N GLN A 210 6.83 9.24 19.99
CA GLN A 210 5.68 10.14 19.94
C GLN A 210 4.98 10.19 21.30
N ILE A 211 4.72 11.41 21.81
CA ILE A 211 3.80 11.62 22.92
C ILE A 211 2.46 12.06 22.32
N ALA A 212 1.45 11.21 22.50
CA ALA A 212 0.10 11.43 21.99
C ALA A 212 -0.95 11.13 23.07
N ASP A 213 -2.09 11.80 22.98
CA ASP A 213 -3.26 11.46 23.78
C ASP A 213 -3.87 10.16 23.24
N LEU A 214 -3.89 9.13 24.08
CA LEU A 214 -4.47 7.82 23.75
C LEU A 214 -5.97 7.75 24.04
N GLY A 215 -6.60 8.86 24.46
CA GLY A 215 -7.98 8.92 24.93
C GLY A 215 -8.14 8.47 26.38
N SER A 216 -9.37 8.53 26.88
CA SER A 216 -9.73 8.21 28.27
C SER A 216 -9.66 6.70 28.55
N GLY A 217 -8.44 6.15 28.66
CA GLY A 217 -8.29 4.72 28.90
C GLY A 217 -6.93 4.26 29.40
N THR A 218 -5.83 4.61 28.75
CA THR A 218 -4.47 4.20 29.16
C THR A 218 -3.46 5.00 28.35
N HIS A 219 -2.49 5.66 28.98
CA HIS A 219 -1.25 6.04 28.30
C HIS A 219 -0.43 4.76 28.05
N ARG A 220 0.01 4.51 26.82
CA ARG A 220 0.90 3.41 26.43
C ARG A 220 1.94 3.98 25.47
N TYR A 221 3.14 3.45 25.56
CA TYR A 221 4.21 3.74 24.62
C TYR A 221 3.84 3.12 23.27
N VAL A 222 3.98 3.90 22.19
CA VAL A 222 4.00 3.42 20.80
C VAL A 222 5.41 3.58 20.29
#